data_AF-A0A7W9E5M1-F1
#
_entry.id   AF-A0A7W9E5M1-F1
#
_cell.length_a   1.000
_cell.length_b   1.000
_cell.length_c   1.000
_cell.angle_alpha   90.00
_cell.angle_beta   90.00
_cell.angle_gamma   90.00
#
_symmetry.space_group_name_H-M   'P 1'
#
loop_
_entity.id
_entity.type
_entity.pdbx_description
1 polymer ?
#
loop_
_entity_poly.entity_id
_entity_poly.type
_entity_poly.pdbx_seq_one_letter_code
_entity_poly.pdbx_strand_id
1 'polypeptide(L)'
;MKVRLSAQARTDLLGHIAWLDDRSPSAADRAEAAIYLAIDLLTLFPLSGSSCADSTRQFPVRFGRDGYVLRYQVMPDHLLVRRIFHSRQERD
;
A
#
# COMPACT_ATOMS: atom_id res chain seq x y z
N MET A 1 2.56 -6.64 15.14
CA MET A 1 1.44 -7.35 14.50
C MET A 1 1.89 -7.88 13.13
N LYS A 2 1.40 -9.03 12.66
CA LYS A 2 1.78 -9.55 11.32
C LYS A 2 1.01 -8.81 10.23
N VAL A 3 1.62 -8.61 9.05
CA VAL A 3 0.94 -8.07 7.86
C VAL A 3 0.82 -9.15 6.81
N ARG A 4 -0.35 -9.22 6.18
CA ARG A 4 -0.63 -10.09 5.04
C ARG A 4 -1.07 -9.25 3.85
N LEU A 5 -0.53 -9.55 2.69
CA LEU A 5 -0.97 -9.00 1.41
C LEU A 5 -1.98 -9.98 0.81
N SER A 6 -3.12 -9.47 0.36
CA SER A 6 -4.01 -10.24 -0.52
C SER A 6 -3.30 -10.56 -1.83
N ALA A 7 -3.81 -11.54 -2.59
CA ALA A 7 -3.30 -11.82 -3.93
C ALA A 7 -3.37 -10.57 -4.83
N GLN A 8 -4.46 -9.80 -4.73
CA GLN A 8 -4.61 -8.56 -5.49
C GLN A 8 -3.61 -7.49 -5.07
N ALA A 9 -3.38 -7.30 -3.76
CA ALA A 9 -2.38 -6.33 -3.28
C ALA A 9 -0.96 -6.69 -3.73
N ARG A 10 -0.65 -7.99 -3.83
CA ARG A 10 0.62 -8.47 -4.38
C ARG A 10 0.75 -8.17 -5.87
N THR A 11 -0.31 -8.42 -6.65
CA THR A 11 -0.36 -8.07 -8.08
C THR A 11 -0.22 -6.57 -8.28
N ASP A 12 -0.94 -5.78 -7.48
CA ASP A 12 -0.86 -4.32 -7.50
C ASP A 12 0.58 -3.84 -7.27
N LEU A 13 1.24 -4.31 -6.20
CA LEU A 13 2.63 -3.96 -5.88
C LEU A 13 3.57 -4.30 -7.05
N LEU A 14 3.55 -5.55 -7.52
CA LEU A 14 4.42 -6.00 -8.60
C LEU A 14 4.18 -5.22 -9.89
N GLY A 15 2.92 -4.90 -10.21
CA GLY A 15 2.56 -4.09 -11.36
C GLY A 15 3.12 -2.67 -11.28
N HIS A 16 3.04 -2.02 -10.12
CA HIS A 16 3.60 -0.69 -9.90
C HIS A 16 5.13 -0.67 -10.03
N ILE A 17 5.81 -1.65 -9.43
CA ILE A 17 7.26 -1.76 -9.49
C ILE A 17 7.71 -2.05 -10.92
N ALA A 18 7.11 -3.01 -11.61
CA ALA A 18 7.47 -3.33 -13.00
C ALA A 18 7.26 -2.13 -13.95
N TRP A 19 6.17 -1.38 -13.77
CA TRP A 19 5.90 -0.18 -14.57
C TRP A 19 6.94 0.92 -14.33
N LEU A 20 7.37 1.10 -13.08
CA LEU A 20 8.43 2.06 -12.73
C LEU A 20 9.79 1.61 -13.22
N ASP A 21 10.12 0.32 -13.08
CA ASP A 21 11.43 -0.24 -13.38
C ASP A 21 11.80 -0.06 -14.87
N ASP A 22 10.83 -0.27 -15.75
CA ASP A 22 10.91 -0.03 -17.19
C ASP A 22 11.28 1.44 -17.55
N ARG A 23 11.00 2.40 -16.66
CA ARG A 23 11.24 3.84 -16.88
C ARG A 23 12.43 4.37 -16.07
N SER A 24 12.56 3.90 -14.84
CA SER A 24 13.52 4.35 -13.85
C SER A 24 13.62 3.31 -12.73
N PRO A 25 14.62 2.41 -12.79
CA PRO A 25 14.86 1.41 -11.73
C PRO A 25 15.00 2.04 -10.35
N SER A 26 15.70 3.18 -10.26
CA SER A 26 15.85 3.92 -9.01
C SER A 26 14.55 4.52 -8.47
N ALA A 27 13.54 4.75 -9.32
CA ALA A 27 12.20 5.12 -8.88
C ALA A 27 11.44 3.89 -8.36
N ALA A 28 11.59 2.73 -9.00
CA ALA A 28 11.00 1.47 -8.54
C ALA A 28 11.50 1.09 -7.14
N ASP A 29 12.82 1.10 -6.92
CA ASP A 29 13.43 0.82 -5.61
C ASP A 29 12.88 1.75 -4.51
N ARG A 30 12.79 3.05 -4.81
CA ARG A 30 12.26 4.04 -3.86
C ARG A 30 10.77 3.87 -3.59
N ALA A 31 9.98 3.45 -4.60
CA ALA A 31 8.56 3.18 -4.42
C ALA A 31 8.34 1.94 -3.55
N GLU A 32 9.08 0.86 -3.82
CA GLU A 32 9.05 -0.36 -3.04
C GLU A 32 9.42 -0.08 -1.58
N ALA A 33 10.53 0.62 -1.34
CA ALA A 33 10.96 1.01 0.00
C ALA A 33 9.91 1.86 0.74
N ALA A 34 9.28 2.83 0.05
CA ALA A 34 8.24 3.66 0.64
C ALA A 34 6.99 2.85 1.04
N ILE A 35 6.60 1.86 0.23
CA ILE A 35 5.47 0.97 0.53
C ILE A 35 5.80 0.08 1.73
N TYR A 36 7.00 -0.52 1.79
CA TYR A 36 7.40 -1.34 2.93
C TYR A 36 7.52 -0.54 4.22
N LEU A 37 8.08 0.68 4.18
CA LEU A 37 8.11 1.57 5.33
C LEU A 37 6.69 1.87 5.85
N ALA A 38 5.73 2.10 4.95
CA ALA A 38 4.33 2.30 5.33
C ALA A 38 3.72 1.05 5.96
N ILE A 39 4.03 -0.14 5.44
CA ILE A 39 3.63 -1.41 6.03
C ILE A 39 4.20 -1.57 7.44
N ASP A 40 5.48 -1.25 7.65
CA ASP A 40 6.15 -1.30 8.95
C ASP A 40 5.49 -0.35 9.95
N LEU A 41 5.19 0.88 9.53
CA LEU A 41 4.44 1.84 10.35
C LEU A 41 3.06 1.31 10.74
N LEU A 42 2.34 0.66 9.83
CA LEU A 42 1.05 0.05 10.13
C LEU A 42 1.14 -1.14 11.08
N THR A 43 2.31 -1.79 11.21
CA THR A 43 2.50 -2.84 12.23
C THR A 43 2.58 -2.27 13.65
N LEU A 44 3.02 -1.02 13.78
CA LEU A 44 3.15 -0.28 15.04
C LEU A 44 1.87 0.51 15.35
N PHE A 45 1.28 1.14 14.33
CA PHE A 45 0.13 2.02 14.45
C PHE A 45 -0.99 1.64 13.47
N PRO A 46 -1.69 0.51 13.71
CA PRO A 46 -2.67 -0.03 12.76
C PRO A 46 -3.95 0.80 12.62
N LEU A 47 -4.14 1.81 13.47
CA LEU A 47 -5.29 2.72 13.40
C LEU A 47 -4.96 4.06 12.73
N SER A 48 -3.72 4.27 12.26
CA SER A 48 -3.28 5.53 11.64
C SER A 48 -3.89 5.81 10.28
N GLY A 49 -4.53 4.83 9.63
CA GLY A 49 -5.27 5.05 8.39
C GLY A 49 -6.68 5.54 8.64
N SER A 50 -7.16 6.41 7.76
CA SER A 50 -8.54 6.92 7.77
C SER A 50 -9.53 5.79 7.52
N SER A 51 -10.57 5.69 8.36
CA SER A 51 -11.64 4.70 8.20
C SER A 51 -12.44 4.94 6.91
N CYS A 52 -12.82 3.85 6.24
CA CYS A 52 -13.74 3.82 5.12
C CYS A 52 -15.08 3.19 5.53
N ALA A 53 -16.13 3.37 4.71
CA ALA A 53 -17.46 2.86 4.99
C ALA A 53 -17.56 1.31 5.04
N ASP A 54 -16.65 0.59 4.37
CA ASP A 54 -16.64 -0.87 4.26
C ASP A 54 -15.77 -1.55 5.34
N SER A 55 -15.59 -0.91 6.50
CA SER A 55 -14.71 -1.38 7.59
C SER A 55 -13.23 -1.54 7.20
N THR A 56 -12.83 -1.05 6.03
CA THR A 56 -11.41 -0.92 5.67
C THR A 56 -10.88 0.45 6.10
N ARG A 57 -9.56 0.60 6.04
CA ARG A 57 -8.83 1.84 6.27
C ARG A 57 -7.95 2.14 5.08
N GLN A 58 -7.71 3.42 4.83
CA GLN A 58 -6.78 3.88 3.81
C GLN A 58 -5.60 4.59 4.48
N PHE A 59 -4.38 4.22 4.08
CA PHE A 59 -3.16 4.86 4.53
C PHE A 59 -2.39 5.42 3.32
N PRO A 60 -2.18 6.75 3.25
CA PRO A 60 -1.44 7.35 2.15
C PRO A 60 0.07 7.09 2.31
N VAL A 61 0.72 6.71 1.22
CA VAL A 61 2.16 6.52 1.11
C VAL A 61 2.72 7.62 0.22
N ARG A 62 3.59 8.45 0.79
CA ARG A 62 4.21 9.56 0.04
C ARG A 62 5.25 9.02 -0.93
N PHE A 63 5.05 9.28 -2.22
CA PHE A 63 6.02 8.96 -3.27
C PHE A 63 5.77 9.85 -4.50
N GLY A 64 6.80 10.51 -5.02
CA GLY A 64 6.64 11.44 -6.14
C GLY A 64 5.61 12.54 -5.86
N ARG A 65 4.82 12.90 -6.88
CA ARG A 65 3.78 13.94 -6.77
C ARG A 65 2.48 13.40 -6.16
N ASP A 66 2.11 12.18 -6.51
CA ASP A 66 0.77 11.66 -6.28
C ASP A 66 0.75 10.53 -5.22
N GLY A 67 1.79 9.70 -5.14
CA GLY A 67 1.93 8.65 -4.12
C GLY A 67 1.03 7.44 -4.32
N TYR A 68 1.04 6.56 -3.32
CA TYR A 68 0.23 5.35 -3.27
C TYR A 68 -0.74 5.38 -2.09
N VAL A 69 -1.72 4.49 -2.10
CA VAL A 69 -2.65 4.29 -0.99
C VAL A 69 -2.73 2.80 -0.68
N LEU A 70 -2.50 2.44 0.58
CA LEU A 70 -2.76 1.10 1.09
C LEU A 70 -4.20 1.06 1.59
N ARG A 71 -5.04 0.18 1.03
CA ARG A 71 -6.34 -0.13 1.58
C ARG A 71 -6.25 -1.44 2.36
N TYR A 72 -6.51 -1.37 3.65
CA TYR A 72 -6.27 -2.49 4.57
C TYR A 72 -7.38 -2.66 5.60
N GLN A 73 -7.37 -3.78 6.29
CA GLN A 73 -8.27 -4.08 7.40
C GLN A 73 -7.46 -4.60 8.58
N VAL A 74 -7.83 -4.16 9.79
CA VAL A 74 -7.24 -4.68 11.03
C VAL A 74 -8.05 -5.90 11.45
N MET A 75 -7.41 -7.06 11.51
CA MET A 75 -7.97 -8.32 11.99
C MET A 75 -7.45 -8.61 13.41
N PRO A 76 -8.02 -9.58 14.15
CA PRO A 76 -7.58 -9.88 15.51
C PRO A 76 -6.10 -10.29 15.63
N ASP A 77 -5.54 -10.97 14.62
CA ASP A 77 -4.20 -11.55 14.63
C ASP A 77 -3.23 -10.92 13.62
N HIS A 78 -3.75 -10.19 12.62
CA HIS A 78 -2.97 -9.60 11.55
C HIS A 78 -3.62 -8.36 10.93
N LEU A 79 -2.86 -7.63 10.13
CA LEU A 79 -3.36 -6.59 9.25
C LEU A 79 -3.37 -7.12 7.82
N LEU A 80 -4.52 -7.05 7.16
CA LEU A 80 -4.70 -7.50 5.79
C LEU A 80 -4.70 -6.31 4.85
N VAL A 81 -3.64 -6.14 4.05
CA VAL A 81 -3.61 -5.19 2.94
C VAL A 81 -4.38 -5.80 1.77
N ARG A 82 -5.52 -5.19 1.42
CA ARG A 82 -6.43 -5.68 0.39
C ARG A 82 -6.06 -5.18 -1.01
N ARG A 83 -5.62 -3.92 -1.12
CA ARG A 83 -5.25 -3.26 -2.39
C ARG A 83 -4.14 -2.24 -2.17
N ILE A 84 -3.35 -2.02 -3.21
CA ILE A 84 -2.34 -0.95 -3.29
C ILE A 84 -2.57 -0.20 -4.60
N PHE A 85 -2.96 1.06 -4.54
CA PHE A 85 -3.25 1.81 -5.77
C PHE A 85 -2.45 3.11 -5.79
N HIS A 86 -2.02 3.51 -6.98
CA HIS A 86 -1.48 4.85 -7.18
C HIS A 86 -2.63 5.85 -6.98
N SER A 87 -2.41 6.97 -6.33
CA SER A 87 -3.52 7.85 -5.91
C SER A 87 -4.33 8.45 -7.07
N ARG A 88 -3.76 8.45 -8.30
CA ARG A 88 -4.41 8.81 -9.56
C ARG A 88 -5.19 7.68 -10.24
N GLN A 89 -5.06 6.43 -9.80
CA GLN A 89 -5.81 5.33 -10.40
C GLN A 89 -7.27 5.40 -9.96
N GLU A 90 -8.19 5.15 -10.90
CA GLU A 90 -9.62 4.96 -10.61
C GLU A 90 -9.81 3.83 -9.60
N ARG A 91 -10.74 4.07 -8.67
CA ARG A 91 -10.91 3.31 -7.42
C ARG A 91 -12.05 2.29 -7.52
N ASP A 92 -12.51 2.00 -8.73
CA ASP A 92 -13.73 1.24 -9.01
C ASP A 92 -13.46 -0.27 -9.14
#